data_AF-A0A383A2B8-F1
#
_entry.id   AF-A0A383A2B8-F1
#
_cell.length_a   1.000
_cell.length_b   1.000
_cell.length_c   1.000
_cell.angle_alpha   90.00
_cell.angle_beta   90.00
_cell.angle_gamma   90.00
#
_symmetry.space_group_name_H-M   'P 1'
#
loop_
_entity.id
_entity.type
_entity.pdbx_description
1 polymer ?
#
loop_
_entity_poly.entity_id
_entity_poly.type
_entity_poly.pdbx_seq_one_letter_code
_entity_poly.pdbx_strand_id
1 'polypeptide(L)'
;MSDAALTGVLMNAVADEIAEGINRRLIDIEEMQVLLATCELGAVERSVLSGSLPNYTLKEVNARHDALTSMLIVWHEKSEQEESLADLNLEIWRYLQRHSQRHTINAEL
;
A
#
# COMPACT_ATOMS: atom_id res chain seq x y z
N MET A 1 -19.76 -5.22 34.19
CA MET A 1 -19.19 -6.13 33.17
C MET A 1 -17.99 -6.82 33.79
N SER A 2 -17.80 -8.12 33.59
CA SER A 2 -16.61 -8.81 34.09
C SER A 2 -15.39 -8.44 33.24
N ASP A 3 -14.20 -8.47 33.83
CA ASP A 3 -12.94 -8.18 33.12
C ASP A 3 -12.75 -9.08 31.88
N ALA A 4 -13.28 -10.30 31.91
CA ALA A 4 -13.26 -11.20 30.76
C ALA A 4 -14.13 -10.71 29.59
N ALA A 5 -15.29 -10.10 29.87
CA ALA A 5 -16.16 -9.52 28.84
C ALA A 5 -15.53 -8.27 28.21
N LEU A 6 -14.91 -7.40 29.02
CA LEU A 6 -14.17 -6.23 28.54
C LEU A 6 -12.96 -6.64 27.69
N THR A 7 -12.20 -7.65 28.13
CA THR A 7 -11.05 -8.18 27.37
C THR A 7 -11.49 -8.74 26.02
N GLY A 8 -12.62 -9.46 25.95
CA GLY A 8 -13.16 -9.97 24.69
C GLY A 8 -13.56 -8.84 23.72
N VAL A 9 -14.20 -7.77 24.22
CA VAL A 9 -14.56 -6.61 23.39
C VAL A 9 -13.32 -5.91 22.84
N LEU A 10 -12.29 -5.73 23.67
CA LEU A 10 -11.03 -5.12 23.23
C LEU A 10 -10.31 -5.97 22.18
N MET A 11 -10.30 -7.30 22.34
CA MET A 11 -9.70 -8.21 21.36
C MET A 11 -10.40 -8.13 20.00
N ASN A 12 -11.73 -8.04 19.98
CA ASN A 12 -12.48 -7.88 18.73
C ASN A 12 -12.18 -6.53 18.07
N ALA A 13 -12.20 -5.43 18.83
CA ALA A 13 -11.88 -4.10 18.28
C ALA A 13 -10.47 -4.04 17.67
N VAL A 14 -9.48 -4.68 18.31
CA VAL A 14 -8.12 -4.79 17.77
C VAL A 14 -8.08 -5.66 16.52
N ALA A 15 -8.81 -6.77 16.48
CA ALA A 15 -8.88 -7.63 15.31
C ALA A 15 -9.50 -6.92 14.11
N ASP A 16 -10.57 -6.15 14.34
CA ASP A 16 -11.25 -5.37 13.32
C ASP A 16 -10.30 -4.28 12.76
N GLU A 17 -9.62 -3.52 13.62
CA GLU A 17 -8.63 -2.51 13.18
C GLU A 17 -7.47 -3.14 12.38
N ILE A 18 -6.99 -4.32 12.79
CA ILE A 18 -5.95 -5.04 12.02
C ILE A 18 -6.49 -5.46 10.65
N ALA A 19 -7.71 -5.98 10.58
CA ALA A 19 -8.34 -6.39 9.32
C ALA A 19 -8.53 -5.19 8.38
N GLU A 20 -9.01 -4.06 8.90
CA GLU A 20 -9.13 -2.82 8.14
C GLU A 20 -7.76 -2.30 7.67
N GLY A 21 -6.75 -2.31 8.54
CA GLY A 21 -5.39 -1.91 8.20
C GLY A 21 -4.77 -2.78 7.09
N ILE A 22 -5.00 -4.09 7.14
CA ILE A 22 -4.60 -5.03 6.08
C ILE A 22 -5.34 -4.67 4.78
N ASN A 23 -6.66 -4.48 4.84
CA ASN A 23 -7.45 -4.16 3.66
C ASN A 23 -7.01 -2.84 3.00
N ARG A 24 -6.76 -1.78 3.79
CA ARG A 24 -6.22 -0.50 3.27
C ARG A 24 -4.91 -0.72 2.50
N ARG A 25 -3.97 -1.49 3.07
CA ARG A 25 -2.68 -1.80 2.43
C ARG A 25 -2.82 -2.67 1.18
N LEU A 26 -3.79 -3.58 1.13
CA LEU A 26 -4.05 -4.37 -0.08
C LEU A 26 -4.49 -3.48 -1.25
N ILE A 27 -5.30 -2.45 -0.98
CA ILE A 27 -5.70 -1.50 -2.03
C ILE A 27 -4.48 -0.68 -2.50
N ASP A 28 -3.59 -0.28 -1.59
CA ASP A 28 -2.35 0.42 -1.99
C ASP A 28 -1.45 -0.45 -2.86
N ILE A 29 -1.33 -1.75 -2.53
CA ILE A 29 -0.58 -2.73 -3.33
C ILE A 29 -1.16 -2.82 -4.75
N GLU A 30 -2.48 -2.94 -4.86
CA GLU A 30 -3.16 -3.03 -6.16
C GLU A 30 -2.94 -1.76 -7.00
N GLU A 31 -3.13 -0.57 -6.42
CA GLU A 31 -2.91 0.69 -7.12
C GLU A 31 -1.44 0.86 -7.55
N MET A 32 -0.48 0.53 -6.68
CA MET A 32 0.95 0.57 -7.05
C MET A 32 1.26 -0.41 -8.18
N GLN A 33 0.66 -1.60 -8.17
CA GLN A 33 0.88 -2.57 -9.25
C GLN A 33 0.34 -2.08 -10.59
N VAL A 34 -0.86 -1.49 -10.60
CA VAL A 34 -1.45 -0.90 -11.82
C VAL A 34 -0.58 0.24 -12.33
N LEU A 35 -0.14 1.14 -11.46
CA LEU A 35 0.72 2.27 -11.83
C LEU A 35 2.05 1.78 -12.40
N LEU A 36 2.76 0.92 -11.67
CA LEU A 36 4.10 0.45 -12.05
C LEU A 36 4.07 -0.46 -13.28
N ALA A 37 2.93 -1.08 -13.62
CA ALA A 37 2.77 -1.83 -14.86
C ALA A 37 2.87 -0.97 -16.12
N THR A 38 2.70 0.36 -16.00
CA THR A 38 2.86 1.30 -17.12
C THR A 38 4.33 1.66 -17.40
N CYS A 39 5.24 1.31 -16.48
CA CYS A 39 6.65 1.67 -16.56
C CYS A 39 7.44 0.67 -17.42
N GLU A 40 8.54 1.13 -18.00
CA GLU A 40 9.49 0.27 -18.71
C GLU A 40 10.39 -0.50 -17.73
N LEU A 41 9.84 -1.57 -17.16
CA LEU A 41 10.48 -2.32 -16.08
C LEU A 41 11.62 -3.24 -16.56
N GLY A 42 12.71 -3.30 -15.80
CA GLY A 42 13.74 -4.33 -15.91
C GLY A 42 13.27 -5.71 -15.43
N ALA A 43 14.11 -6.74 -15.59
CA ALA A 43 13.75 -8.11 -15.19
C ALA A 43 13.47 -8.25 -13.69
N VAL A 44 14.29 -7.61 -12.85
CA VAL A 44 14.13 -7.62 -11.38
C VAL A 44 12.82 -6.95 -10.98
N GLU A 45 12.54 -5.76 -11.53
CA GLU A 45 11.33 -5.00 -11.26
C GLU A 45 10.07 -5.75 -11.70
N ARG A 46 10.08 -6.43 -12.85
CA ARG A 46 8.96 -7.30 -13.28
C ARG A 46 8.75 -8.47 -12.33
N SER A 47 9.82 -9.05 -11.78
CA SER A 47 9.72 -10.10 -10.78
C SER A 47 9.12 -9.57 -9.47
N VAL A 48 9.49 -8.35 -9.06
CA VAL A 48 8.85 -7.69 -7.93
C VAL A 48 7.38 -7.44 -8.27
N LEU A 49 7.04 -6.80 -9.39
CA LEU A 49 5.66 -6.48 -9.75
C LEU A 49 4.73 -7.71 -9.80
N SER A 50 5.21 -8.83 -10.34
CA SER A 50 4.42 -10.07 -10.49
C SER A 50 4.37 -10.95 -9.23
N GLY A 51 5.14 -10.62 -8.19
CA GLY A 51 5.12 -11.35 -6.92
C GLY A 51 3.74 -11.39 -6.28
N SER A 52 3.35 -12.56 -5.77
CA SER A 52 2.10 -12.77 -5.04
C SER A 52 2.30 -12.75 -3.53
N LEU A 53 1.22 -12.53 -2.79
CA LEU A 53 1.21 -12.70 -1.35
C LEU A 53 1.13 -14.20 -1.00
N PRO A 54 2.04 -14.73 -0.17
CA PRO A 54 1.96 -16.12 0.27
C PRO A 54 0.81 -16.34 1.26
N ASN A 55 0.43 -15.29 2.01
CA ASN A 55 -0.75 -15.22 2.87
C ASN A 55 -1.11 -13.77 3.19
N TYR A 56 -2.26 -13.55 3.83
CA TYR A 56 -2.76 -12.22 4.21
C TYR A 56 -2.39 -11.81 5.64
N THR A 57 -1.28 -12.32 6.19
CA THR A 57 -0.80 -11.80 7.48
C THR A 57 -0.27 -10.38 7.30
N LEU A 58 -0.39 -9.56 8.35
CA LEU A 58 0.12 -8.19 8.34
C LEU A 58 1.59 -8.13 7.92
N LYS A 59 2.42 -9.09 8.36
CA LYS A 59 3.83 -9.17 7.99
C LYS A 59 4.04 -9.28 6.48
N GLU A 60 3.36 -10.23 5.83
CA GLU A 60 3.54 -10.48 4.40
C GLU A 60 2.95 -9.35 3.55
N VAL A 61 1.81 -8.80 3.96
CA VAL A 61 1.20 -7.61 3.33
C VAL A 61 2.14 -6.40 3.42
N ASN A 62 2.76 -6.18 4.58
CA ASN A 62 3.73 -5.09 4.76
C ASN A 62 4.97 -5.29 3.89
N ALA A 63 5.57 -6.48 3.92
CA ALA A 63 6.74 -6.78 3.10
C ALA A 63 6.46 -6.57 1.59
N ARG A 64 5.26 -6.95 1.14
CA ARG A 64 4.83 -6.74 -0.24
C ARG A 64 4.68 -5.26 -0.58
N HIS A 65 4.01 -4.52 0.30
CA HIS A 65 3.84 -3.08 0.17
C HIS A 65 5.19 -2.37 0.08
N ASP A 66 6.11 -2.65 1.00
CA ASP A 66 7.42 -2.00 1.09
C ASP A 66 8.29 -2.26 -0.16
N ALA A 67 8.20 -3.47 -0.73
CA ALA A 67 8.89 -3.80 -1.99
C ALA A 67 8.39 -2.96 -3.17
N LEU A 68 7.07 -2.75 -3.28
CA LEU A 68 6.47 -1.92 -4.32
C LEU A 68 6.75 -0.43 -4.07
N THR A 69 6.68 0.03 -2.82
CA THR A 69 7.02 1.41 -2.45
C THR A 69 8.47 1.75 -2.80
N SER A 70 9.40 0.82 -2.55
CA SER A 70 10.81 1.01 -2.93
C SER A 70 10.96 1.22 -4.44
N MET A 71 10.21 0.45 -5.25
CA MET A 71 10.20 0.60 -6.70
C MET A 71 9.53 1.92 -7.13
N LEU A 72 8.43 2.31 -6.48
CA LEU A 72 7.74 3.58 -6.74
C LEU A 72 8.63 4.79 -6.47
N ILE A 73 9.45 4.78 -5.42
CA ILE A 73 10.40 5.86 -5.10
C ILE A 73 11.41 6.05 -6.24
N VAL A 74 11.97 4.96 -6.76
CA VAL A 74 12.94 5.01 -7.87
C VAL A 74 12.28 5.58 -9.14
N TRP A 75 11.07 5.12 -9.46
CA TRP A 75 10.34 5.62 -10.63
C TRP A 75 9.88 7.07 -10.47
N HIS A 76 9.53 7.50 -9.26
CA HIS A 76 9.24 8.89 -8.96
C HIS A 76 10.46 9.78 -9.22
N GLU A 77 11.62 9.44 -8.66
CA GLU A 77 12.87 10.18 -8.87
C GLU A 77 13.22 10.29 -10.36
N LYS A 78 13.08 9.18 -11.12
CA LYS A 78 13.29 9.19 -12.57
C LYS A 78 12.31 10.13 -13.28
N SER A 79 11.04 10.09 -12.88
CA SER A 79 9.98 10.91 -13.50
C SER A 79 10.14 12.42 -13.26
N GLU A 80 10.82 12.82 -12.18
CA GLU A 80 11.13 14.22 -11.91
C GLU A 80 12.26 14.77 -12.80
N GLN A 81 13.12 13.88 -13.32
CA GLN A 81 14.29 14.25 -14.12
C GLN A 81 14.04 14.20 -15.63
N GLU A 82 13.09 13.34 -16.06
CA GLU A 82 12.79 13.10 -17.48
C GLU A 82 11.44 13.69 -17.87
N GLU A 83 11.44 14.75 -18.70
CA GLU A 83 10.20 15.41 -19.17
C GLU A 83 9.26 14.43 -19.91
N SER A 84 9.82 13.41 -20.58
CA SER A 84 9.03 12.33 -21.22
C SER A 84 8.20 11.50 -20.24
N LEU A 85 8.46 11.59 -18.94
CA LEU A 85 7.76 10.88 -17.87
C LEU A 85 6.83 11.79 -17.05
N ALA A 86 6.52 13.01 -17.52
CA ALA A 86 5.64 13.94 -16.80
C ALA A 86 4.26 13.35 -16.48
N ASP A 87 3.69 12.56 -17.39
CA ASP A 87 2.41 11.87 -17.17
C ASP A 87 2.52 10.84 -16.04
N LEU A 88 3.63 10.09 -15.97
CA LEU A 88 3.90 9.16 -14.88
C LEU A 88 4.04 9.91 -13.55
N ASN A 89 4.77 11.02 -13.53
CA ASN A 89 4.93 11.84 -12.33
C ASN A 89 3.55 12.31 -11.80
N LEU A 90 2.68 12.78 -12.69
CA LEU A 90 1.32 13.19 -12.34
C LEU A 90 0.50 12.02 -11.76
N GLU A 91 0.58 10.83 -12.36
CA GLU A 91 -0.12 9.65 -11.83
C GLU A 91 0.42 9.20 -10.46
N ILE A 92 1.73 9.31 -10.22
CA ILE A 92 2.33 9.06 -8.90
C ILE A 92 1.76 10.05 -7.87
N TRP A 93 1.67 11.33 -8.20
CA TRP A 93 1.06 12.32 -7.30
C TRP A 93 -0.41 12.04 -7.01
N ARG A 94 -1.18 11.64 -8.03
CA ARG A 94 -2.59 11.24 -7.86
C ARG A 94 -2.71 10.03 -6.94
N TYR A 95 -1.83 9.05 -7.09
CA TYR A 95 -1.75 7.91 -6.18
C TYR A 95 -1.43 8.35 -4.75
N LEU A 96 -0.40 9.16 -4.54
CA LEU A 96 0.00 9.64 -3.20
C LEU A 96 -1.12 10.42 -2.50
N GLN A 97 -1.89 11.21 -3.26
CA GLN A 97 -3.07 11.89 -2.74
C GLN A 97 -4.14 10.91 -2.25
N ARG A 98 -4.49 9.91 -3.06
CA ARG A 98 -5.47 8.87 -2.67
C ARG A 98 -4.97 8.03 -1.50
N HIS A 99 -3.67 7.69 -1.49
CA HIS A 99 -3.02 6.97 -0.40
C HIS A 99 -3.15 7.75 0.92
N SER A 100 -2.80 9.05 0.91
CA SER A 100 -2.96 9.91 2.09
C SER A 100 -4.40 9.98 2.58
N GLN A 101 -5.38 10.05 1.69
CA GLN A 101 -6.80 10.06 2.06
C GLN A 101 -7.22 8.74 2.70
N ARG A 102 -6.77 7.60 2.16
CA ARG A 102 -7.09 6.26 2.67
C ARG A 102 -6.56 6.03 4.09
N HIS A 103 -5.41 6.59 4.41
CA HIS A 103 -4.75 6.47 5.72
C HIS A 103 -5.02 7.65 6.66
N THR A 104 -5.90 8.57 6.27
CA THR A 104 -6.36 9.62 7.16
C THR A 104 -7.15 8.98 8.31
N ILE A 105 -6.68 9.19 9.54
CA ILE A 105 -7.40 8.77 10.74
C ILE A 105 -8.60 9.72 10.89
N ASN A 106 -9.78 9.26 10.48
CA ASN A 106 -11.01 9.95 10.78
C ASN A 106 -11.32 9.76 12.26
N ALA A 107 -10.95 10.73 13.08
CA ALA A 107 -11.38 10.83 14.46
C ALA A 107 -12.85 11.26 14.50
N GLU A 108 -13.75 10.40 14.04
CA GLU A 108 -15.16 10.55 14.39
C GLU A 108 -15.32 10.10 15.86
N LEU A 109 -15.38 11.09 16.74
CA LEU A 109 -15.74 10.98 18.16
C LEU A 109 -17.26 10.88 18.33
#